data_AF-A0A2N7S5Y1-F1
#
_entry.id   AF-A0A2N7S5Y1-F1
#
_cell.length_a   1.000
_cell.length_b   1.000
_cell.length_c   1.000
_cell.angle_alpha   90.00
_cell.angle_beta   90.00
_cell.angle_gamma   90.00
#
_symmetry.space_group_name_H-M   'P 1'
#
loop_
_entity.id
_entity.type
_entity.pdbx_description
1 polymer ?
#
loop_
_entity_poly.entity_id
_entity_poly.type
_entity_poly.pdbx_seq_one_letter_code
_entity_poly.pdbx_strand_id
1 'polypeptide(L)'
;MRPLSIEHSMPPEAATEVAHRLARTGIMLGSRAILKRVRMSATDVQYSQGTGEEISGPIAELVMLRAGRAPRWDQLEGAGVELARQMWLKRQRHSA
;
A
#
# COMPACT_ATOMS: atom_id res chain seq x y z
N MET A 1 11.00 -1.49 1.76
CA MET A 1 12.34 -1.87 2.28
C MET A 1 12.23 -2.11 3.77
N ARG A 2 12.81 -3.20 4.30
CA ARG A 2 12.92 -3.46 5.75
C ARG A 2 14.37 -3.13 6.15
N PRO A 3 14.63 -1.93 6.72
CA PRO A 3 16.01 -1.42 6.87
C PRO A 3 16.86 -2.22 7.85
N LEU A 4 16.23 -2.99 8.74
CA LEU A 4 16.90 -3.77 9.78
C LEU A 4 16.89 -5.28 9.51
N SER A 5 16.41 -5.71 8.35
CA SER A 5 16.19 -7.14 8.01
C SER A 5 15.31 -7.93 9.00
N ILE A 6 14.67 -7.25 9.96
CA ILE A 6 13.72 -7.86 10.90
C ILE A 6 12.37 -7.97 10.20
N GLU A 7 11.86 -9.20 10.14
CA GLU A 7 10.50 -9.46 9.70
C GLU A 7 9.54 -9.32 10.88
N HIS A 8 8.72 -8.27 10.85
CA HIS A 8 7.60 -8.14 11.76
C HIS A 8 6.39 -8.84 11.15
N SER A 9 6.02 -9.99 11.72
CA SER A 9 4.71 -10.58 11.44
C SER A 9 3.64 -9.63 11.99
N MET A 10 2.85 -9.05 11.10
CA MET A 10 1.73 -8.20 11.46
C MET A 10 0.50 -9.10 11.61
N PRO A 11 -0.15 -9.16 12.78
CA PRO A 11 -1.39 -9.90 12.94
C PRO A 11 -2.41 -9.43 11.89
N PRO A 12 -3.02 -10.33 11.10
CA PRO A 12 -3.87 -9.92 9.98
C PRO A 12 -5.08 -9.06 10.39
N GLU A 13 -5.68 -9.34 11.56
CA GLU A 13 -6.77 -8.51 12.11
C GLU A 13 -6.30 -7.08 12.43
N ALA A 14 -5.15 -6.94 13.10
CA ALA A 14 -4.58 -5.64 13.40
C ALA A 14 -4.21 -4.88 12.11
N ALA A 15 -3.68 -5.58 11.10
CA ALA A 15 -3.38 -5.00 9.79
C ALA A 15 -4.63 -4.48 9.08
N THR A 16 -5.74 -5.21 9.19
CA THR A 16 -7.04 -4.84 8.61
C THR A 16 -7.56 -3.55 9.23
N GLU A 17 -7.55 -3.45 10.57
CA GLU A 17 -7.94 -2.22 11.29
C GLU A 17 -7.07 -1.02 10.91
N VAL A 18 -5.76 -1.24 10.79
CA VAL A 18 -4.83 -0.20 10.32
C VAL A 18 -5.16 0.21 8.88
N ALA A 19 -5.47 -0.74 8.00
CA ALA A 19 -5.83 -0.46 6.61
C ALA A 19 -7.12 0.37 6.51
N HIS A 20 -8.13 0.08 7.35
CA HIS A 20 -9.34 0.89 7.47
C HIS A 20 -9.04 2.30 7.99
N ARG A 21 -8.24 2.41 9.06
CA ARG A 21 -7.85 3.72 9.60
C ARG A 21 -7.12 4.57 8.57
N LEU A 22 -6.15 3.97 7.86
CA LEU A 22 -5.41 4.63 6.80
C LEU A 22 -6.28 4.96 5.58
N ALA A 23 -7.45 4.35 5.39
CA ALA A 23 -8.38 4.76 4.33
C ALA A 23 -8.92 6.16 4.57
N ARG A 24 -9.11 6.48 5.84
CA ARG A 24 -9.62 7.77 6.28
C ARG A 24 -8.51 8.81 6.45
N THR A 25 -7.34 8.39 6.94
CA THR A 25 -6.26 9.32 7.33
C THR A 25 -5.03 9.33 6.41
N GLY A 26 -4.77 8.24 5.69
CA GLY A 26 -3.57 8.04 4.87
C GLY A 26 -3.43 9.04 3.72
N ILE A 27 -4.53 9.70 3.38
CA ILE A 27 -4.59 10.87 2.49
C ILE A 27 -3.54 11.95 2.82
N MET A 28 -3.15 12.12 4.09
CA MET A 28 -2.14 13.11 4.49
C MET A 28 -0.70 12.62 4.36
N LEU A 29 -0.45 11.32 4.14
CA LEU A 29 0.89 10.71 4.13
C LEU A 29 1.56 10.71 2.74
N GLY A 30 1.05 11.53 1.82
CA GLY A 30 1.53 11.64 0.44
C GLY A 30 1.27 10.40 -0.43
N SER A 31 0.47 9.44 0.04
CA SER A 31 -0.06 8.31 -0.75
C SER A 31 -1.38 8.66 -1.44
N ARG A 32 -2.00 9.81 -1.13
CA ARG A 32 -3.30 10.27 -1.67
C ARG A 32 -3.44 10.15 -3.18
N ALA A 33 -2.41 10.53 -3.94
CA ALA A 33 -2.46 10.50 -5.39
C ALA A 33 -2.59 9.08 -5.93
N ILE A 34 -1.90 8.12 -5.30
CA ILE A 34 -1.97 6.69 -5.61
C ILE A 34 -3.33 6.14 -5.16
N LEU A 35 -3.72 6.38 -3.90
CA LEU A 35 -4.96 5.84 -3.31
C LEU A 35 -6.25 6.29 -4.01
N LYS A 36 -6.22 7.39 -4.77
CA LYS A 36 -7.34 7.85 -5.59
C LYS A 36 -7.51 7.13 -6.93
N ARG A 37 -6.56 6.27 -7.32
CA ARG A 37 -6.47 5.66 -8.65
C ARG A 37 -6.48 4.15 -8.63
N VAL A 38 -6.40 3.56 -7.44
CA VAL A 38 -6.23 2.13 -7.27
C VAL A 38 -7.28 1.58 -6.32
N ARG A 39 -7.75 0.37 -6.64
CA ARG A 39 -8.50 -0.46 -5.72
C ARG A 39 -7.53 -1.48 -5.11
N MET A 40 -7.49 -1.55 -3.78
CA MET A 40 -6.63 -2.48 -3.06
C MET A 40 -7.45 -3.65 -2.55
N SER A 41 -6.99 -4.87 -2.81
CA SER A 41 -7.58 -6.12 -2.33
C SER A 41 -6.53 -6.94 -1.60
N ALA A 42 -6.82 -7.38 -0.38
CA ALA A 42 -5.93 -8.27 0.34
C ALA A 42 -6.14 -9.72 -0.09
N THR A 43 -5.07 -10.50 -0.14
CA THR A 43 -5.11 -11.94 -0.45
C THR A 43 -5.17 -12.83 0.79
N ASP A 44 -4.76 -12.30 1.94
CA ASP A 44 -4.64 -13.00 3.22
C ASP A 44 -5.78 -12.68 4.21
N VAL A 45 -6.60 -11.66 3.92
CA VAL A 45 -7.77 -11.27 4.71
C VAL A 45 -8.90 -10.78 3.81
N GLN A 46 -10.13 -10.76 4.34
CA GLN A 46 -11.28 -10.18 3.65
C GLN A 46 -11.22 -8.66 3.69
N TYR A 47 -10.40 -8.07 2.82
CA TYR A 47 -10.27 -6.62 2.69
C TYR A 47 -10.27 -6.21 1.23
N SER A 48 -11.13 -5.27 0.88
CA SER A 48 -11.15 -4.63 -0.42
C SER A 48 -11.64 -3.19 -0.27
N GLN A 49 -10.85 -2.22 -0.75
CA GLN A 49 -11.16 -0.79 -0.63
C GLN A 49 -10.60 0.04 -1.79
N GLY A 50 -11.33 1.09 -2.16
CA GLY A 50 -10.94 2.02 -3.22
C GLY A 50 -11.56 1.70 -4.57
N THR A 51 -11.19 2.48 -5.58
CA THR A 51 -11.71 2.40 -6.95
C THR A 51 -10.58 2.65 -7.93
N GLY A 52 -10.67 2.04 -9.12
CA GLY A 52 -9.65 2.13 -10.17
C GLY A 52 -8.87 0.84 -10.36
N GLU A 53 -7.62 0.96 -10.81
CA GLU A 53 -6.78 -0.18 -11.16
C GLU A 53 -6.48 -1.07 -9.96
N GLU A 54 -6.57 -2.38 -10.14
CA GLU A 54 -6.45 -3.33 -9.03
C GLU A 54 -4.99 -3.51 -8.57
N ILE A 55 -4.82 -3.51 -7.26
CA ILE A 55 -3.62 -3.96 -6.56
C ILE A 55 -4.05 -5.06 -5.59
N SER A 56 -3.52 -6.26 -5.78
CA SER A 56 -3.72 -7.42 -4.94
C SER A 56 -2.43 -7.80 -4.22
N GLY A 57 -2.53 -8.26 -2.96
CA GLY A 57 -1.39 -8.81 -2.23
C GLY A 57 -1.63 -8.85 -0.72
N PRO A 58 -0.61 -9.17 0.09
CA PRO A 58 -0.74 -9.24 1.54
C PRO A 58 -1.15 -7.90 2.15
N ILE A 59 -2.06 -7.92 3.13
CA ILE A 59 -2.58 -6.69 3.77
C ILE A 59 -1.46 -5.81 4.36
N ALA A 60 -0.38 -6.42 4.85
CA ALA A 60 0.78 -5.70 5.36
C ALA A 60 1.45 -4.81 4.30
N GLU A 61 1.56 -5.27 3.06
CA GLU A 61 2.16 -4.51 1.97
C GLU A 61 1.22 -3.39 1.48
N LEU A 62 -0.09 -3.66 1.46
CA LEU A 62 -1.11 -2.63 1.18
C LEU A 62 -1.10 -1.52 2.24
N VAL A 63 -0.94 -1.88 3.52
CA VAL A 63 -0.78 -0.93 4.63
C VAL A 63 0.48 -0.08 4.44
N MET A 64 1.61 -0.68 4.06
CA MET A 64 2.84 0.06 3.78
C MET A 64 2.65 1.08 2.67
N LEU A 65 2.03 0.68 1.56
CA LEU A 65 1.72 1.57 0.45
C LEU A 65 0.78 2.72 0.87
N ARG A 66 -0.26 2.41 1.65
CA ARG A 66 -1.19 3.40 2.23
C ARG A 66 -0.51 4.37 3.18
N ALA A 67 0.46 3.90 3.96
CA ALA A 67 1.28 4.72 4.84
C ALA A 67 2.31 5.59 4.07
N GLY A 68 2.34 5.54 2.74
CA GLY A 68 3.30 6.27 1.91
C GLY A 68 4.71 5.69 1.97
N ARG A 69 4.87 4.47 2.48
CA ARG A 69 6.13 3.73 2.57
C ARG A 69 6.24 2.76 1.38
N ALA A 70 7.46 2.39 1.00
CA ALA A 70 7.68 1.39 -0.04
C ALA A 70 7.24 0.00 0.45
N PRO A 71 6.24 -0.64 -0.21
CA PRO A 71 5.96 -2.05 -0.02
C PRO A 71 7.04 -2.93 -0.67
N ARG A 72 6.94 -4.24 -0.48
CA ARG A 72 7.54 -5.26 -1.33
C ARG A 72 6.73 -5.36 -2.63
N TRP A 73 7.17 -4.65 -3.66
CA TRP A 73 6.48 -4.60 -4.95
C TRP A 73 6.37 -5.97 -5.63
N ASP A 74 7.31 -6.87 -5.34
CA ASP A 74 7.34 -8.27 -5.77
C ASP A 74 6.22 -9.13 -5.16
N GLN A 75 5.59 -8.66 -4.08
CA GLN A 75 4.45 -9.32 -3.44
C GLN A 75 3.09 -8.69 -3.80
N LEU A 76 3.09 -7.72 -4.72
CA LEU A 76 1.90 -7.04 -5.18
C LEU A 76 1.67 -7.38 -6.65
N GLU A 77 0.41 -7.66 -6.98
CA GLU A 77 -0.03 -8.02 -8.33
C GLU A 77 -1.16 -7.10 -8.80
N GLY A 78 -1.36 -7.05 -10.12
CA GLY A 78 -2.42 -6.26 -10.75
C GLY A 78 -1.92 -4.99 -11.47
N ALA A 79 -2.76 -4.47 -12.36
CA ALA A 79 -2.43 -3.34 -13.23
C ALA A 79 -2.12 -2.05 -12.45
N GLY A 80 -2.66 -1.90 -11.23
CA GLY A 80 -2.41 -0.73 -10.38
C GLY A 80 -1.01 -0.69 -9.77
N VAL A 81 -0.29 -1.82 -9.75
CA VAL A 81 1.04 -1.94 -9.11
C VAL A 81 2.06 -1.07 -9.84
N GLU A 82 2.13 -1.17 -11.16
CA GLU A 82 3.08 -0.41 -11.95
C GLU A 82 2.76 1.09 -11.89
N LEU A 83 1.47 1.46 -11.93
CA LEU A 83 1.03 2.84 -11.73
C LEU A 83 1.51 3.40 -10.38
N ALA A 84 1.25 2.66 -9.29
CA ALA A 84 1.66 3.04 -7.94
C ALA A 84 3.19 3.17 -7.82
N ARG A 85 3.94 2.23 -8.41
CA ARG A 85 5.40 2.21 -8.42
C ARG A 85 5.99 3.42 -9.15
N GLN A 86 5.49 3.72 -10.34
CA GLN A 86 5.90 4.89 -11.13
C GLN A 86 5.65 6.20 -10.38
N MET A 87 4.47 6.33 -9.77
CA MET A 87 4.12 7.51 -8.97
C MET A 87 5.01 7.65 -7.73
N TRP A 88 5.32 6.53 -7.06
CA TRP A 88 6.21 6.51 -5.91
C TRP A 88 7.63 6.93 -6.27
N LEU A 89 8.20 6.40 -7.35
CA LEU A 89 9.53 6.78 -7.86
C LEU A 89 9.60 8.24 -8.28
N LYS A 90 8.57 8.76 -8.96
CA LYS A 90 8.48 10.20 -9.31
C LYS A 90 8.54 11.08 -8.07
N ARG A 91 7.86 10.69 -6.98
CA ARG A 91 7.83 11.45 -5.73
C ARG A 91 9.21 11.51 -5.05
N GLN A 92 9.95 10.40 -5.04
CA GLN A 92 11.28 10.37 -4.42
C GLN A 92 12.28 11.31 -5.12
N ARG A 93 12.17 11.49 -6.43
CA ARG A 93 13.05 12.39 -7.19
C ARG A 93 12.81 13.88 -6.93
N HIS A 94 11.65 14.26 -6.39
CA HIS A 94 11.34 15.66 -6.06
C HIS A 94 11.65 16.04 -4.60
N SER A 95 12.19 15.12 -3.80
CA SER A 95 12.63 15.38 -2.42
C SER A 95 14.15 15.28 -2.24
N ALA A 96 14.90 15.29 -3.34
CA ALA A 96 16.36 15.33 -3.37
C ALA A 96 16.84 16.71 -3.85
#